data_AF-A0A7V6DPG6-F1
#
_entry.id   AF-A0A7V6DPG6-F1
#
_cell.length_a   1.000
_cell.length_b   1.000
_cell.length_c   1.000
_cell.angle_alpha   90.00
_cell.angle_beta   90.00
_cell.angle_gamma   90.00
#
_symmetry.space_group_name_H-M   'P 1'
#
loop_
_entity.id
_entity.type
_entity.pdbx_description
1 polymer ?
#
loop_
_entity_poly.entity_id
_entity_poly.type
_entity_poly.pdbx_seq_one_letter_code
_entity_poly.pdbx_strand_id
1 'polypeptide(L)'
;MAIFELLGLEPADADVAEFLQFYHQGLQLFRTRQWDESLVEFKKALWLSPEDHQSLRYCSMAQKYRLAPPDADWQAVAHMETK
;
A
#
# COMPACT_ATOMS: atom_id res chain seq x y z
N MET A 1 -3.91 22.07 18.08
CA MET A 1 -5.11 22.17 17.22
C MET A 1 -4.61 22.38 15.80
N ALA A 2 -4.69 21.33 14.99
CA ALA A 2 -4.08 21.28 13.66
C ALA A 2 -5.08 21.73 12.58
N ILE A 3 -4.52 22.24 11.50
CA ILE A 3 -5.11 23.08 10.44
C ILE A 3 -5.98 22.23 9.49
N PHE A 4 -7.00 21.54 10.01
CA PHE A 4 -7.90 20.71 9.19
C PHE A 4 -9.17 21.45 8.74
N GLU A 5 -9.45 22.62 9.31
CA GLU A 5 -10.72 23.32 9.12
C GLU A 5 -10.83 24.09 7.78
N LEU A 6 -9.72 24.38 7.10
CA LEU A 6 -9.73 25.31 5.95
C LEU A 6 -10.00 24.65 4.59
N LEU A 7 -9.96 23.31 4.50
CA LEU A 7 -10.08 22.58 3.24
C LEU A 7 -11.40 21.82 3.05
N GLY A 8 -12.28 21.80 4.07
CA GLY A 8 -13.55 21.07 3.99
C GLY A 8 -13.40 19.56 3.82
N LEU A 9 -12.21 19.01 4.11
CA LEU A 9 -11.94 17.58 4.16
C LEU A 9 -12.41 17.09 5.53
N GLU A 10 -13.39 16.19 5.56
CA GLU A 10 -13.74 15.52 6.80
C GLU A 10 -12.54 14.65 7.24
N PRO A 11 -12.35 14.37 8.54
CA PRO A 11 -11.27 13.51 9.00
C PRO A 11 -11.20 12.17 8.24
N ALA A 12 -12.37 11.63 7.86
CA ALA A 12 -12.47 10.44 7.03
C ALA A 12 -11.83 10.60 5.64
N ASP A 13 -11.91 11.79 5.02
CA ASP A 13 -11.29 12.04 3.72
C ASP A 13 -9.76 12.16 3.83
N ALA A 14 -9.26 12.70 4.94
CA ALA A 14 -7.83 12.78 5.21
C ALA A 14 -7.23 11.38 5.42
N ASP A 15 -7.91 10.53 6.19
CA ASP A 15 -7.50 9.13 6.40
C ASP A 15 -7.52 8.33 5.09
N VAL A 16 -8.52 8.58 4.22
CA VAL A 16 -8.59 7.96 2.88
C VAL A 16 -7.45 8.44 1.98
N ALA A 17 -7.14 9.73 1.97
CA ALA A 17 -6.03 10.27 1.19
C ALA A 17 -4.68 9.70 1.65
N GLU A 18 -4.47 9.61 2.97
CA GLU A 18 -3.26 9.04 3.55
C GLU A 18 -3.14 7.53 3.28
N PHE A 19 -4.26 6.79 3.37
CA PHE A 19 -4.35 5.39 2.96
C PHE A 19 -3.90 5.19 1.51
N LEU A 20 -4.47 5.97 0.58
CA LEU A 20 -4.13 5.89 -0.84
C LEU A 20 -2.65 6.22 -1.08
N GLN A 21 -2.10 7.20 -0.37
CA GLN A 21 -0.68 7.54 -0.46
C GLN A 21 0.20 6.35 -0.08
N PHE A 22 -0.02 5.75 1.10
CA PHE A 22 0.75 4.59 1.55
C PHE A 22 0.56 3.38 0.65
N TYR A 23 -0.67 3.13 0.20
CA TYR A 23 -0.98 2.03 -0.72
C TYR A 23 -0.24 2.18 -2.06
N HIS A 24 -0.27 3.38 -2.67
CA HIS A 24 0.43 3.64 -3.92
C HIS A 24 1.95 3.56 -3.78
N GLN A 25 2.50 4.07 -2.69
CA GLN A 25 3.94 3.96 -2.41
C GLN A 25 4.35 2.50 -2.22
N GLY A 26 3.56 1.72 -1.45
CA GLY A 26 3.75 0.28 -1.28
C GLY A 26 3.76 -0.48 -2.61
N LEU A 27 2.87 -0.12 -3.54
CA LEU A 27 2.83 -0.69 -4.89
C LEU A 27 4.07 -0.36 -5.72
N GLN A 28 4.57 0.88 -5.66
CA GLN A 28 5.78 1.28 -6.39
C GLN A 28 7.00 0.50 -5.90
N LEU A 29 7.13 0.37 -4.57
CA LEU A 29 8.18 -0.43 -3.93
C LEU A 29 8.06 -1.91 -4.30
N PHE A 30 6.84 -2.46 -4.28
CA PHE A 30 6.57 -3.83 -4.69
C PHE A 30 7.00 -4.09 -6.15
N ARG A 31 6.66 -3.17 -7.06
CA ARG A 31 7.03 -3.27 -8.49
C ARG A 31 8.53 -3.23 -8.71
N THR A 32 9.26 -2.52 -7.85
CA THR A 32 10.71 -2.41 -7.88
C THR A 32 11.42 -3.46 -7.02
N ARG A 33 10.69 -4.48 -6.54
CA ARG A 33 11.20 -5.59 -5.72
C ARG A 33 11.77 -5.17 -4.36
N GLN A 34 11.43 -3.97 -3.90
CA GLN A 34 11.74 -3.47 -2.56
C GLN A 34 10.72 -4.04 -1.56
N TRP A 35 10.82 -5.34 -1.29
CA TRP A 35 9.80 -6.09 -0.55
C TRP A 35 9.64 -5.65 0.91
N ASP A 36 10.75 -5.38 1.59
CA ASP A 36 10.74 -4.95 2.99
C ASP A 36 10.14 -3.55 3.14
N GLU A 37 10.52 -2.62 2.27
CA GLU A 37 9.98 -1.26 2.23
C GLU A 37 8.50 -1.28 1.83
N SER A 38 8.14 -2.09 0.83
CA SER A 38 6.75 -2.29 0.42
C SER A 38 5.87 -2.78 1.57
N LEU A 39 6.38 -3.72 2.39
CA LEU A 39 5.68 -4.19 3.59
C LEU A 39 5.44 -3.10 4.61
N VAL A 40 6.39 -2.18 4.80
CA VAL A 40 6.24 -1.06 5.72
C VAL A 40 5.10 -0.16 5.27
N GLU A 41 5.07 0.23 3.99
CA GLU A 41 4.03 1.12 3.46
C GLU A 41 2.64 0.45 3.48
N PHE A 42 2.53 -0.83 3.08
CA PHE A 42 1.25 -1.53 3.17
C PHE A 42 0.75 -1.72 4.60
N LYS A 43 1.65 -1.87 5.59
CA LYS A 43 1.25 -1.89 7.00
C LYS A 43 0.70 -0.55 7.47
N LYS A 44 1.22 0.57 6.99
CA LYS A 44 0.67 1.90 7.29
C LYS A 44 -0.72 2.06 6.66
N ALA A 45 -0.90 1.62 5.41
CA ALA A 45 -2.22 1.58 4.78
C ALA A 45 -3.20 0.73 5.59
N LEU A 46 -2.79 -0.47 6.04
CA LEU A 46 -3.61 -1.34 6.88
C LEU A 46 -3.88 -0.79 8.28
N TRP A 47 -3.05 0.13 8.78
CA TRP A 47 -3.32 0.81 10.04
C TRP A 47 -4.52 1.76 9.92
N LEU A 48 -4.69 2.39 8.75
CA LEU A 48 -5.82 3.26 8.43
C LEU A 48 -7.06 2.46 7.99
N SER A 49 -6.86 1.37 7.22
CA SER A 49 -7.93 0.47 6.78
C SER A 49 -7.54 -1.01 7.00
N PRO A 50 -7.76 -1.55 8.21
CA PRO A 50 -7.36 -2.92 8.56
C PRO A 50 -8.04 -4.01 7.72
N GLU A 51 -9.19 -3.69 7.13
CA GLU A 51 -10.00 -4.61 6.33
C GLU A 51 -9.68 -4.52 4.82
N ASP A 52 -8.71 -3.70 4.41
CA ASP A 52 -8.31 -3.61 3.01
C ASP A 52 -7.63 -4.91 2.52
N HIS A 53 -8.45 -5.75 1.88
CA HIS A 53 -8.03 -7.03 1.33
C HIS A 53 -6.85 -6.92 0.37
N GLN A 54 -6.76 -5.81 -0.36
CA GLN A 54 -5.74 -5.62 -1.37
C GLN A 54 -4.37 -5.38 -0.73
N SER A 55 -4.28 -4.51 0.28
CA SER A 55 -3.07 -4.30 1.08
C SER A 55 -2.66 -5.58 1.83
N LEU A 56 -3.61 -6.34 2.40
CA LEU A 56 -3.33 -7.64 3.03
C LEU A 56 -2.71 -8.63 2.04
N ARG A 57 -3.24 -8.68 0.81
CA ARG A 57 -2.73 -9.54 -0.25
C ARG A 57 -1.31 -9.13 -0.66
N TYR A 58 -1.05 -7.86 -0.87
CA TYR A 58 0.30 -7.38 -1.20
C TYR A 58 1.30 -7.60 -0.06
N CYS A 59 0.90 -7.40 1.20
CA CYS A 59 1.72 -7.78 2.36
C CYS A 59 2.09 -9.27 2.34
N SER A 60 1.12 -10.15 2.11
CA SER A 60 1.37 -11.59 2.05
C SER A 60 2.31 -11.97 0.90
N MET A 61 2.12 -11.36 -0.27
CA MET A 61 3.00 -11.56 -1.42
C MET A 61 4.41 -11.04 -1.18
N ALA A 62 4.56 -9.85 -0.61
CA ALA A 62 5.86 -9.25 -0.33
C ALA A 62 6.64 -10.09 0.69
N GLN A 63 5.98 -10.63 1.73
CA GLN A 63 6.61 -11.58 2.65
C GLN A 63 7.09 -12.84 1.93
N LYS A 64 6.27 -13.39 1.03
CA LYS A 64 6.63 -14.57 0.24
C LYS A 64 7.83 -14.30 -0.66
N TYR A 65 7.85 -13.17 -1.38
CA TYR A 65 8.95 -12.80 -2.27
C TYR A 65 10.21 -12.38 -1.53
N ARG A 66 10.09 -11.87 -0.31
CA ARG A 66 11.24 -11.65 0.55
C ARG A 66 11.92 -12.97 0.94
N LEU A 67 11.15 -14.00 1.26
CA LEU A 67 11.68 -15.32 1.64
C LEU A 67 12.13 -16.16 0.44
N ALA A 68 11.40 -16.05 -0.66
CA ALA A 68 11.68 -16.73 -1.92
C ALA A 68 11.56 -15.72 -3.07
N PRO A 69 12.64 -14.98 -3.35
CA PRO A 69 12.66 -13.98 -4.42
C PRO A 69 12.29 -14.61 -5.76
N PRO A 70 11.41 -13.95 -6.54
CA PRO A 70 11.04 -14.47 -7.84
C PRO A 70 12.17 -14.25 -8.86
N ASP A 71 12.12 -14.97 -9.97
CA ASP A 71 13.15 -14.94 -11.01
C ASP A 71 13.37 -13.54 -11.62
N ALA A 72 14.47 -13.37 -12.34
CA ALA A 72 14.84 -12.11 -13.00
C ALA A 72 13.74 -11.58 -13.94
N ASP A 73 12.97 -12.47 -14.58
CA ASP A 73 11.89 -12.12 -15.50
C ASP A 73 10.54 -11.83 -14.82
N TRP A 74 10.50 -11.84 -13.48
CA TRP A 74 9.28 -11.54 -12.75
C TRP A 74 8.79 -10.12 -13.04
N GLN A 75 7.54 -10.04 -13.50
CA GLN A 75 6.81 -8.80 -13.64
C GLN A 75 5.74 -8.72 -12.56
N ALA A 76 5.64 -7.55 -11.93
CA ALA A 76 4.61 -7.31 -10.94
C ALA A 76 3.24 -7.36 -11.62
N VAL A 77 2.47 -8.42 -11.35
CA VAL A 77 1.06 -8.49 -11.72
C VAL A 77 0.29 -7.59 -10.76
N ALA A 78 0.39 -6.28 -10.99
CA ALA A 78 -0.51 -5.35 -10.34
C ALA A 78 -1.88 -5.52 -11.02
N HIS A 79 -2.78 -6.29 -10.38
CA HIS A 79 -4.20 -6.17 -10.69
C HIS A 79 -4.62 -4.76 -10.26
N MET A 80 -4.41 -3.79 -11.14
CA MET A 80 -5.17 -2.55 -11.14
C MET A 80 -6.53 -2.92 -11.69
N GLU A 81 -7.39 -3.49 -10.84
CA GLU A 81 -8.83 -3.48 -11.11
C GLU A 81 -9.31 -2.05 -10.86
N THR A 82 -9.02 -1.15 -11.80
CA THR A 82 -9.81 0.05 -12.00
C THR A 82 -10.91 -0.32 -12.97
N LYS A 83 -12.12 -0.56 -12.47
CA LYS A 83 -13.34 -0.49 -13.27
C LYS A 83 -14.36 0.39 -12.55
#